data_AF-Q1YU56-F1
#
_entry.id   AF-Q1YU56-F1
#
_cell.length_a   1.000
_cell.length_b   1.000
_cell.length_c   1.000
_cell.angle_alpha   90.00
_cell.angle_beta   90.00
_cell.angle_gamma   90.00
#
_symmetry.space_group_name_H-M   'P 1'
#
loop_
_entity.id
_entity.type
_entity.pdbx_description
1 polymer ?
#
loop_
_entity_poly.entity_id
_entity_poly.type
_entity_poly.pdbx_seq_one_letter_code
_entity_poly.pdbx_strand_id
1 'polypeptide(L)'
;MSDQPSNAEAPSSVKAASKYNLSSLLGDLGSLPFLLLTGLMAHAHFNGPGLQSASVLGLYAPYVFIAYSAVILSFLSGALWERSRLEEANRLATTAILFSNLIALCAWACLLLIYVAPIMTVFAVCLLMAGFLSLLWVERLTAADIIGTSYWSMRLRITLTVVFLHGLVAALMLAEFTI
;
A
#
# COMPACT_ATOMS: atom_id res chain seq x y z
N MET A 1 -60.14 7.83 -12.79
CA MET A 1 -59.41 8.85 -12.01
C MET A 1 -59.02 8.20 -10.70
N SER A 2 -57.82 7.64 -10.64
CA SER A 2 -57.21 7.10 -9.42
C SER A 2 -55.70 7.00 -9.70
N ASP A 3 -54.99 7.95 -9.12
CA ASP A 3 -53.56 8.23 -9.31
C ASP A 3 -52.67 7.04 -8.94
N GLN A 4 -51.72 6.75 -9.82
CA GLN A 4 -50.59 5.87 -9.54
C GLN A 4 -49.48 6.72 -8.90
N PRO A 5 -48.90 6.34 -7.74
CA PRO A 5 -47.86 7.14 -7.13
C PRO A 5 -46.57 7.07 -7.96
N SER A 6 -46.09 8.25 -8.35
CA SER A 6 -44.78 8.48 -8.94
C SER A 6 -43.69 8.03 -7.96
N ASN A 7 -43.07 6.88 -8.23
CA ASN A 7 -41.82 6.49 -7.62
C ASN A 7 -40.73 7.43 -8.15
N ALA A 8 -40.45 8.49 -7.40
CA ALA A 8 -39.30 9.36 -7.63
C ALA A 8 -38.02 8.55 -7.37
N GLU A 9 -37.42 8.03 -8.45
CA GLU A 9 -36.04 7.54 -8.43
C GLU A 9 -35.12 8.67 -7.98
N ALA A 10 -34.52 8.53 -6.80
CA ALA A 10 -33.48 9.43 -6.35
C ALA A 10 -32.32 9.45 -7.37
N PRO A 11 -31.80 10.62 -7.76
CA PRO A 11 -30.85 10.73 -8.86
C PRO A 11 -29.54 10.00 -8.55
N SER A 12 -29.11 9.18 -9.51
CA SER A 12 -27.88 8.38 -9.55
C SER A 12 -26.58 9.13 -9.18
N SER A 13 -26.60 10.47 -9.25
CA SER A 13 -25.53 11.39 -8.89
C SER A 13 -25.07 11.29 -7.42
N VAL A 14 -25.99 11.10 -6.47
CA VAL A 14 -25.64 11.09 -5.03
C VAL A 14 -24.93 9.79 -4.61
N LYS A 15 -25.29 8.65 -5.23
CA LYS A 15 -24.65 7.35 -4.97
C LYS A 15 -23.21 7.28 -5.49
N ALA A 16 -22.91 7.96 -6.60
CA ALA A 16 -21.57 8.00 -7.19
C ALA A 16 -20.57 8.82 -6.35
N ALA A 17 -21.02 9.96 -5.79
CA ALA A 17 -20.19 10.81 -4.94
C ALA A 17 -19.81 10.11 -3.61
N SER A 18 -20.74 9.36 -3.00
CA SER A 18 -20.49 8.58 -1.78
C SER A 18 -19.42 7.49 -1.95
N LYS A 19 -19.47 6.73 -3.05
CA LYS A 19 -18.49 5.66 -3.34
C LYS A 19 -17.07 6.18 -3.51
N TYR A 20 -16.91 7.35 -4.13
CA TYR A 20 -15.61 7.99 -4.31
C TYR A 20 -14.98 8.41 -2.98
N ASN A 21 -15.78 9.03 -2.11
CA ASN A 21 -15.33 9.46 -0.79
C ASN A 21 -14.87 8.28 0.06
N LEU A 22 -15.56 7.13 -0.01
CA LEU A 22 -15.20 5.93 0.75
C LEU A 22 -13.85 5.35 0.30
N SER A 23 -13.61 5.22 -1.01
CA SER A 23 -12.34 4.67 -1.53
C SER A 23 -11.15 5.57 -1.25
N SER A 24 -11.31 6.90 -1.35
CA SER A 24 -10.25 7.84 -0.97
C SER A 24 -9.99 7.80 0.53
N LEU A 25 -11.05 7.79 1.36
CA LEU A 25 -10.92 7.70 2.80
C LEU A 25 -10.21 6.42 3.23
N LEU A 26 -10.56 5.27 2.65
CA LEU A 26 -9.90 3.98 2.94
C LEU A 26 -8.43 3.98 2.50
N GLY A 27 -8.13 4.57 1.34
CA GLY A 27 -6.76 4.71 0.87
C GLY A 27 -5.91 5.58 1.80
N ASP A 28 -6.46 6.72 2.22
CA ASP A 28 -5.79 7.64 3.15
C ASP A 28 -5.65 7.01 4.56
N LEU A 29 -6.67 6.26 5.03
CA LEU A 29 -6.61 5.45 6.26
C LEU A 29 -5.52 4.37 6.20
N GLY A 30 -5.32 3.74 5.04
CA GLY A 30 -4.23 2.78 4.83
C GLY A 30 -2.83 3.40 4.92
N SER A 31 -2.70 4.72 4.72
CA SER A 31 -1.43 5.43 4.87
C SER A 31 -1.10 5.81 6.33
N LEU A 32 -2.11 5.84 7.21
CA LEU A 32 -1.94 6.29 8.60
C LEU A 32 -0.96 5.44 9.41
N PRO A 33 -0.99 4.09 9.37
CA PRO A 33 -0.05 3.30 10.15
C PRO A 33 1.40 3.52 9.69
N PHE A 34 1.62 3.75 8.39
CA PHE A 34 2.94 4.12 7.88
C PHE A 34 3.41 5.45 8.46
N LEU A 35 2.57 6.49 8.41
CA LEU A 35 2.89 7.81 8.95
C LEU A 35 3.19 7.76 10.45
N LEU A 36 2.36 7.04 11.21
CA LEU A 36 2.52 6.90 12.66
C LEU A 36 3.83 6.18 13.00
N LEU A 37 4.10 5.04 12.36
CA LEU A 37 5.30 4.24 12.65
C LEU A 37 6.58 4.98 12.24
N THR A 38 6.61 5.59 11.05
CA THR A 38 7.74 6.39 10.60
C THR A 38 7.94 7.62 11.49
N GLY A 39 6.86 8.28 11.91
CA GLY A 39 6.93 9.43 12.83
C GLY A 39 7.49 9.06 14.20
N LEU A 40 7.08 7.90 14.74
CA LEU A 40 7.63 7.38 16.00
C LEU A 40 9.13 7.07 15.87
N MET A 41 9.52 6.43 14.78
CA MET A 41 10.93 6.11 14.48
C MET A 41 11.77 7.39 14.34
N ALA A 42 11.28 8.39 13.62
CA ALA A 42 11.95 9.68 13.50
C ALA A 42 12.06 10.40 14.85
N HIS A 43 10.99 10.40 15.65
CA HIS A 43 11.01 11.00 16.98
C HIS A 43 12.03 10.30 17.90
N ALA A 44 12.07 8.97 17.89
CA ALA A 44 13.02 8.18 18.67
C ALA A 44 14.48 8.41 18.23
N HIS A 45 14.72 8.63 16.95
CA HIS A 45 16.06 8.92 16.42
C HIS A 45 16.55 10.33 16.80
N PHE A 46 15.70 11.36 16.68
CA PHE A 46 16.12 12.75 16.93
C PHE A 46 16.02 13.19 18.39
N ASN A 47 15.05 12.67 19.15
CA ASN A 47 14.75 13.12 20.52
C ASN A 47 14.86 11.99 21.56
N GLY A 48 15.09 10.76 21.14
CA GLY A 48 15.12 9.57 21.99
C GLY A 48 16.49 8.91 22.05
N PRO A 49 16.59 7.73 22.70
CA PRO A 49 17.85 6.99 22.88
C PRO A 49 18.33 6.24 21.62
N GLY A 50 17.65 6.39 20.47
CA GLY A 50 17.89 5.62 19.24
C GLY A 50 16.66 4.83 18.76
N LEU A 51 16.74 4.25 17.56
CA LEU A 51 15.65 3.51 16.90
C LEU A 51 15.31 2.22 17.66
N GLN A 52 16.28 1.64 18.37
CA GLN A 52 16.06 0.47 19.25
C GLN A 52 15.02 0.73 20.35
N SER A 53 14.84 2.00 20.74
CA SER A 53 13.82 2.40 21.71
C SER A 53 12.46 2.68 21.07
N ALA A 54 12.39 2.74 19.73
CA ALA A 54 11.14 2.90 19.01
C ALA A 54 10.34 1.59 19.07
N SER A 55 9.41 1.52 20.01
CA SER A 55 8.48 0.39 20.13
C SER A 55 7.03 0.85 20.12
N VAL A 56 6.20 0.05 19.46
CA VAL A 56 4.73 0.20 19.50
C VAL A 56 4.20 -1.02 20.22
N LEU A 57 3.54 -0.81 21.37
CA LEU A 57 2.99 -1.88 22.20
C LEU A 57 4.03 -2.94 22.59
N GLY A 58 5.30 -2.53 22.78
CA GLY A 58 6.41 -3.43 23.10
C GLY A 58 7.02 -4.16 21.88
N LEU A 59 6.50 -3.93 20.66
CA LEU A 59 7.06 -4.47 19.43
C LEU A 59 8.01 -3.47 18.77
N TYR A 60 9.13 -3.96 18.24
CA TYR A 60 10.10 -3.15 17.53
C TYR A 60 9.46 -2.48 16.30
N ALA A 61 9.46 -1.15 16.26
CA ALA A 61 8.70 -0.37 15.27
C ALA A 61 9.04 -0.71 13.80
N PRO A 62 10.31 -0.94 13.41
CA PRO A 62 10.65 -1.37 12.05
C PRO A 62 10.02 -2.70 11.64
N TYR A 63 9.87 -3.65 12.57
CA TYR A 63 9.23 -4.94 12.26
C TYR A 63 7.73 -4.78 12.07
N VAL A 64 7.08 -3.95 12.89
CA VAL A 64 5.67 -3.61 12.73
C VAL A 64 5.43 -2.90 11.39
N PHE A 65 6.34 -2.01 11.00
CA PHE A 65 6.29 -1.33 9.70
C PHE A 65 6.38 -2.32 8.54
N ILE A 66 7.38 -3.20 8.52
CA ILE A 66 7.56 -4.23 7.48
C ILE A 66 6.34 -5.16 7.43
N ALA A 67 5.83 -5.58 8.59
CA ALA A 67 4.66 -6.45 8.67
C ALA A 67 3.42 -5.80 8.06
N TYR A 68 3.17 -4.53 8.40
CA TYR A 68 2.06 -3.77 7.83
C TYR A 68 2.23 -3.56 6.32
N SER A 69 3.44 -3.21 5.85
CA SER A 69 3.77 -3.14 4.42
C SER A 69 3.42 -4.43 3.68
N ALA A 70 3.84 -5.58 4.21
CA ALA A 70 3.61 -6.88 3.59
C ALA A 70 2.12 -7.24 3.50
N VAL A 71 1.34 -6.93 4.54
CA VAL A 71 -0.12 -7.15 4.55
C VAL A 71 -0.80 -6.30 3.48
N ILE A 72 -0.51 -4.99 3.43
CA ILE A 72 -1.13 -4.10 2.43
C ILE A 72 -0.70 -4.48 1.02
N LEU A 73 0.57 -4.80 0.81
CA LEU A 73 1.09 -5.22 -0.50
C LEU A 73 0.41 -6.52 -0.97
N SER A 74 0.21 -7.48 -0.07
CA SER A 74 -0.52 -8.73 -0.36
C SER A 74 -2.00 -8.46 -0.68
N PHE A 75 -2.64 -7.56 0.05
CA PHE A 75 -4.03 -7.16 -0.20
C PHE A 75 -4.20 -6.49 -1.57
N LEU A 76 -3.32 -5.54 -1.93
CA LEU A 76 -3.34 -4.91 -3.26
C LEU A 76 -3.06 -5.92 -4.37
N SER A 77 -2.13 -6.85 -4.15
CA SER A 77 -1.85 -7.94 -5.08
C SER A 77 -3.07 -8.83 -5.31
N GLY A 78 -3.80 -9.19 -4.25
CA GLY A 78 -5.06 -9.93 -4.37
C GLY A 78 -6.13 -9.17 -5.16
N ALA A 79 -6.25 -7.86 -4.94
CA ALA A 79 -7.16 -7.00 -5.71
C ALA A 79 -6.76 -6.92 -7.20
N LEU A 80 -5.45 -6.93 -7.51
CA LEU A 80 -4.95 -6.99 -8.88
C LEU A 80 -5.29 -8.33 -9.55
N TRP A 81 -5.15 -9.45 -8.82
CA TRP A 81 -5.57 -10.76 -9.30
C TRP A 81 -7.04 -10.74 -9.69
N GLU A 82 -7.94 -10.34 -8.79
CA GLU A 82 -9.38 -10.34 -9.06
C GLU A 82 -9.71 -9.53 -10.33
N ARG A 83 -9.14 -8.33 -10.47
CA ARG A 83 -9.35 -7.49 -11.66
C ARG A 83 -8.85 -8.12 -12.94
N SER A 84 -7.66 -8.73 -12.91
CA SER A 84 -7.11 -9.40 -14.09
C SER A 84 -7.96 -10.57 -14.58
N ARG A 85 -8.82 -11.15 -13.72
CA ARG A 85 -9.79 -12.18 -14.15
C ARG A 85 -11.03 -11.62 -14.82
N LEU A 86 -11.37 -10.34 -14.58
CA LEU A 86 -12.53 -9.68 -15.17
C LEU A 86 -12.22 -9.12 -16.55
N GLU A 87 -10.95 -8.90 -16.85
CA GLU A 87 -10.47 -8.54 -18.19
C GLU A 87 -10.54 -9.76 -19.11
N GLU A 88 -11.00 -9.54 -20.36
CA GLU A 88 -11.02 -10.60 -21.37
C GLU A 88 -9.65 -11.28 -21.48
N ALA A 89 -9.65 -12.60 -21.71
CA ALA A 89 -8.47 -13.46 -21.66
C ALA A 89 -7.37 -13.02 -22.66
N ASN A 90 -6.59 -12.03 -22.26
CA ASN A 90 -5.51 -11.44 -23.02
C ASN A 90 -4.17 -11.72 -22.31
N ARG A 91 -3.05 -11.65 -23.05
CA ARG A 91 -1.72 -11.99 -22.49
C ARG A 91 -1.37 -11.12 -21.26
N LEU A 92 -1.87 -9.89 -21.23
CA LEU A 92 -1.69 -8.94 -20.11
C LEU A 92 -2.36 -9.41 -18.81
N ALA A 93 -3.54 -10.05 -18.91
CA ALA A 93 -4.25 -10.61 -17.75
C ALA A 93 -3.44 -11.75 -17.11
N THR A 94 -2.92 -12.68 -17.92
CA THR A 94 -2.07 -13.78 -17.43
C THR A 94 -0.78 -13.24 -16.78
N THR A 95 -0.15 -12.23 -17.38
CA THR A 95 1.03 -11.59 -16.80
C THR A 95 0.71 -10.92 -15.45
N ALA A 96 -0.41 -10.21 -15.34
CA ALA A 96 -0.83 -9.58 -14.08
C ALA A 96 -1.06 -10.59 -12.95
N ILE A 97 -1.62 -11.78 -13.24
CA ILE A 97 -1.79 -12.87 -12.26
C ILE A 97 -0.44 -13.42 -11.79
N LEU A 98 0.53 -13.61 -12.69
CA LEU A 98 1.86 -14.05 -12.30
C LEU A 98 2.56 -13.01 -11.42
N PHE A 99 2.43 -11.72 -11.79
CA PHE A 99 2.98 -10.62 -11.00
C PHE A 99 2.35 -10.52 -9.61
N SER A 100 1.03 -10.69 -9.48
CA SER A 100 0.38 -10.65 -8.16
C SER A 100 0.93 -11.74 -7.23
N ASN A 101 1.05 -12.97 -7.74
CA ASN A 101 1.65 -14.07 -6.97
C ASN A 101 3.10 -13.80 -6.59
N LEU A 102 3.91 -13.31 -7.54
CA LEU A 102 5.31 -12.97 -7.28
C LEU A 102 5.42 -11.92 -6.16
N ILE A 103 4.58 -10.89 -6.21
CA ILE A 103 4.57 -9.82 -5.22
C ILE A 103 4.13 -10.32 -3.83
N ALA A 104 3.16 -11.23 -3.77
CA ALA A 104 2.76 -11.86 -2.51
C ALA A 104 3.88 -12.72 -1.91
N LEU A 105 4.59 -13.50 -2.75
CA LEU A 105 5.76 -14.27 -2.32
C LEU A 105 6.91 -13.37 -1.87
N CYS A 106 7.15 -12.25 -2.56
CA CYS A 106 8.11 -11.24 -2.14
C CYS A 106 7.74 -10.63 -0.78
N ALA A 107 6.46 -10.29 -0.56
CA ALA A 107 5.98 -9.77 0.72
C ALA A 107 6.21 -10.77 1.86
N TRP A 108 5.93 -12.05 1.61
CA TRP A 108 6.20 -13.12 2.56
C TRP A 108 7.71 -13.32 2.80
N ALA A 109 8.53 -13.30 1.76
CA ALA A 109 9.98 -13.40 1.87
C ALA A 109 10.56 -12.25 2.73
N CYS A 110 10.05 -11.03 2.58
CA CYS A 110 10.46 -9.89 3.43
C CYS A 110 10.23 -10.17 4.93
N LEU A 111 9.15 -10.86 5.31
CA LEU A 111 8.91 -11.26 6.70
C LEU A 111 9.87 -12.33 7.21
N LEU A 112 10.49 -13.12 6.33
CA LEU A 112 11.53 -14.05 6.71
C LEU A 112 12.89 -13.34 6.83
N LEU A 113 13.16 -12.38 5.95
CA LEU A 113 14.42 -11.64 5.92
C LEU A 113 14.72 -10.89 7.23
N ILE A 114 13.69 -10.44 7.95
CA ILE A 114 13.87 -9.73 9.23
C ILE A 114 14.55 -10.60 10.30
N TYR A 115 14.45 -11.93 10.21
CA TYR A 115 15.04 -12.87 11.17
C TYR A 115 16.47 -13.27 10.82
N VAL A 116 16.94 -12.97 9.60
CA VAL A 116 18.26 -13.42 9.13
C VAL A 116 19.38 -12.57 9.71
N ALA A 117 19.29 -11.24 9.53
CA ALA A 117 20.26 -10.30 10.06
C ALA A 117 19.66 -8.88 10.12
N PRO A 118 20.13 -8.00 11.04
CA PRO A 118 19.67 -6.63 11.11
C PRO A 118 19.80 -5.86 9.79
N ILE A 119 20.89 -6.05 9.03
CA ILE A 119 21.07 -5.40 7.73
C ILE A 119 20.03 -5.86 6.67
N MET A 120 19.52 -7.09 6.78
CA MET A 120 18.51 -7.62 5.86
C MET A 120 17.14 -6.97 6.05
N THR A 121 16.91 -6.31 7.19
CA THR A 121 15.69 -5.54 7.43
C THR A 121 15.62 -4.30 6.54
N VAL A 122 16.75 -3.63 6.31
CA VAL A 122 16.86 -2.51 5.36
C VAL A 122 16.57 -3.00 3.93
N PHE A 123 17.12 -4.16 3.57
CA PHE A 123 16.83 -4.77 2.27
C PHE A 123 15.35 -5.14 2.13
N ALA A 124 14.71 -5.65 3.17
CA ALA A 124 13.28 -5.95 3.17
C ALA A 124 12.44 -4.68 2.95
N VAL A 125 12.77 -3.56 3.59
CA VAL A 125 12.11 -2.26 3.36
C VAL A 125 12.27 -1.81 1.91
N CYS A 126 13.48 -1.89 1.34
CA CYS A 126 13.73 -1.54 -0.06
C CYS A 126 12.95 -2.43 -1.03
N LEU A 127 12.86 -3.73 -0.74
CA LEU A 127 12.10 -4.69 -1.57
C LEU A 127 10.60 -4.39 -1.52
N LEU A 128 10.05 -4.11 -0.33
CA LEU A 128 8.65 -3.70 -0.18
C LEU A 128 8.33 -2.41 -0.92
N MET A 129 9.24 -1.42 -0.86
CA MET A 129 9.14 -0.18 -1.63
C MET A 129 9.09 -0.46 -3.14
N ALA A 130 9.97 -1.33 -3.64
CA ALA A 130 9.95 -1.75 -5.04
C ALA A 130 8.66 -2.50 -5.40
N GLY A 131 8.11 -3.29 -4.48
CA GLY A 131 6.82 -3.96 -4.64
C GLY A 131 5.66 -2.99 -4.85
N PHE A 132 5.58 -1.92 -4.04
CA PHE A 132 4.56 -0.89 -4.21
C PHE A 132 4.68 -0.14 -5.54
N LEU A 133 5.90 0.17 -5.98
CA LEU A 133 6.16 0.76 -7.31
C LEU A 133 5.74 -0.19 -8.43
N SER A 134 6.09 -1.46 -8.32
CA SER A 134 5.77 -2.49 -9.32
C SER A 134 4.25 -2.63 -9.49
N LEU A 135 3.48 -2.61 -8.40
CA LEU A 135 2.01 -2.65 -8.49
C LEU A 135 1.43 -1.42 -9.19
N LEU A 136 1.94 -0.22 -8.88
CA LEU A 136 1.49 1.00 -9.55
C LEU A 136 1.82 0.96 -11.06
N TRP A 137 2.98 0.38 -11.40
CA TRP A 137 3.41 0.19 -12.78
C TRP A 137 2.50 -0.79 -13.53
N VAL A 138 2.19 -1.95 -12.94
CA VAL A 138 1.28 -2.94 -13.54
C VAL A 138 -0.13 -2.39 -13.66
N GLU A 139 -0.65 -1.71 -12.63
CA GLU A 139 -1.98 -1.07 -12.67
C GLU A 139 -2.06 -0.02 -13.80
N ARG A 140 -0.96 0.70 -14.08
CA ARG A 140 -0.87 1.61 -15.22
C ARG A 140 -0.89 0.88 -16.56
N LEU A 141 -0.16 -0.23 -16.69
CA LEU A 141 -0.08 -0.97 -17.96
C LEU A 141 -1.37 -1.69 -18.30
N THR A 142 -2.04 -2.26 -17.30
CA THR A 142 -3.23 -3.09 -17.52
C THR A 142 -4.50 -2.24 -17.60
N ALA A 143 -4.59 -1.14 -16.87
CA ALA A 143 -5.85 -0.43 -16.68
C ALA A 143 -5.80 1.08 -16.98
N ALA A 144 -4.79 1.55 -17.72
CA ALA A 144 -4.66 2.96 -18.12
C ALA A 144 -5.91 3.54 -18.79
N ASP A 145 -6.62 2.75 -19.60
CA ASP A 145 -7.74 3.22 -20.42
C ASP A 145 -9.10 3.09 -19.72
N ILE A 146 -9.19 2.26 -18.68
CA ILE A 146 -10.45 1.92 -17.98
C ILE A 146 -10.57 2.71 -16.66
N ILE A 147 -9.45 3.04 -16.04
CA ILE A 147 -9.42 3.73 -14.75
C ILE A 147 -9.58 5.24 -14.95
N GLY A 148 -10.63 5.80 -14.35
CA GLY A 148 -10.83 7.25 -14.31
C GLY A 148 -9.63 7.98 -13.70
N THR A 149 -9.30 9.14 -14.29
CA THR A 149 -8.14 9.99 -13.91
C THR A 149 -8.05 10.29 -12.42
N SER A 150 -9.19 10.40 -11.72
CA SER A 150 -9.22 10.67 -10.29
C SER A 150 -8.77 9.49 -9.41
N TYR A 151 -9.12 8.24 -9.73
CA TYR A 151 -8.65 7.08 -8.97
C TYR A 151 -7.16 6.88 -9.19
N TRP A 152 -6.69 7.08 -10.43
CA TRP A 152 -5.27 7.05 -10.76
C TRP A 152 -4.47 8.08 -9.93
N SER A 153 -4.95 9.32 -9.86
CA SER A 153 -4.31 10.37 -9.06
C SER A 153 -4.26 10.01 -7.56
N MET A 154 -5.32 9.41 -7.02
CA MET A 154 -5.37 8.91 -5.64
C MET A 154 -4.31 7.83 -5.39
N ARG A 155 -4.26 6.80 -6.24
CA ARG A 155 -3.26 5.72 -6.16
C ARG A 155 -1.85 6.26 -6.22
N LEU A 156 -1.57 7.16 -7.16
CA LEU A 156 -0.26 7.77 -7.31
C LEU A 156 0.14 8.56 -6.05
N ARG A 157 -0.75 9.39 -5.51
CA ARG A 157 -0.50 10.17 -4.28
C ARG A 157 -0.20 9.27 -3.08
N ILE A 158 -1.01 8.24 -2.84
CA ILE A 158 -0.84 7.34 -1.70
C ILE A 158 0.45 6.52 -1.87
N THR A 159 0.69 5.93 -3.05
CA THR A 159 1.90 5.15 -3.30
C THR A 159 3.15 6.01 -3.16
N LEU A 160 3.17 7.24 -3.69
CA LEU A 160 4.30 8.15 -3.49
C LEU A 160 4.54 8.47 -2.02
N THR A 161 3.46 8.68 -1.24
CA THR A 161 3.57 8.92 0.21
C THR A 161 4.18 7.70 0.91
N VAL A 162 3.69 6.50 0.61
CA VAL A 162 4.21 5.24 1.19
C VAL A 162 5.67 5.01 0.80
N VAL A 163 6.04 5.27 -0.45
CA VAL A 163 7.41 5.12 -0.97
C VAL A 163 8.35 6.10 -0.30
N PHE A 164 7.93 7.36 -0.14
CA PHE A 164 8.68 8.36 0.61
C PHE A 164 8.93 7.92 2.04
N LEU A 165 7.90 7.38 2.72
CA LEU A 165 8.03 6.86 4.09
C LEU A 165 8.96 5.64 4.17
N HIS A 166 8.93 4.74 3.20
CA HIS A 166 9.89 3.62 3.12
C HIS A 166 11.33 4.13 2.96
N GLY A 167 11.55 5.13 2.09
CA GLY A 167 12.85 5.76 1.91
C GLY A 167 13.36 6.42 3.20
N LEU A 168 12.48 7.12 3.91
CA LEU A 168 12.81 7.73 5.20
C LEU A 168 13.17 6.68 6.25
N VAL A 169 12.38 5.61 6.38
CA VAL A 169 12.67 4.49 7.28
C VAL A 169 14.00 3.84 6.95
N ALA A 170 14.27 3.55 5.67
CA ALA A 170 15.54 2.97 5.23
C ALA A 170 16.73 3.88 5.56
N ALA A 171 16.59 5.20 5.35
CA ALA A 171 17.61 6.18 5.70
C ALA A 171 17.88 6.24 7.21
N LEU A 172 16.83 6.24 8.04
CA LEU A 172 16.96 6.22 9.51
C LEU A 172 17.65 4.94 9.99
N MET A 173 17.31 3.79 9.42
CA MET A 173 17.96 2.52 9.77
C MET A 173 19.43 2.51 9.35
N LEU A 174 19.76 3.00 8.15
CA LEU A 174 21.14 3.11 7.69
C LEU A 174 21.97 4.07 8.55
N ALA A 175 21.40 5.21 8.95
CA ALA A 175 22.07 6.16 9.82
C ALA A 175 22.46 5.54 11.17
N GLU A 176 21.59 4.70 11.75
CA GLU A 176 21.90 4.04 13.01
C GLU A 176 23.00 2.97 12.90
N PHE A 177 23.18 2.34 11.73
CA PHE A 177 24.31 1.43 11.50
C PHE A 177 25.65 2.16 11.36
N THR A 178 25.64 3.47 11.11
CA THR A 178 26.85 4.27 10.89
C THR A 178 27.34 5.04 12.11
N ILE A 179 26.57 5.06 13.20
CA ILE A 179 26.88 5.70 14.49
C ILE A 179 27.41 4.65 15.45
#